data_AF-A0A0X3WMA2-F1
#
_entry.id   AF-A0A0X3WMA2-F1
#
_cell.length_a   1.000
_cell.length_b   1.000
_cell.length_c   1.000
_cell.angle_alpha   90.00
_cell.angle_beta   90.00
_cell.angle_gamma   90.00
#
_symmetry.space_group_name_H-M   'P 1'
#
loop_
_entity.id
_entity.type
_entity.pdbx_description
1 polymer ?
#
loop_
_entity_poly.entity_id
_entity_poly.type
_entity_poly.pdbx_seq_one_letter_code
_entity_poly.pdbx_strand_id
1 'polypeptide(L)'
;MATARRPAVNRGSRPAPRPPEGTPPPAELARRARAGLTGAVAIAHWAAAEHGAPGALSDEAAARAAAALGLSEPEVRSDWDRARLIGLIEHHAGTTRPGWRLQAWDRDDSAVLRGWVALLDAWSLACPAPAAAEPTAVAEVVEAVPQLLSLLQLSAGPMQISALLDMLRQRVAELRTERCEVPQDAARLQDATEPQETAQGAGSAGSPDDAEDTATLEGLLDWVLDALSSVGALTVREEPQEGPDGPQSAGSAADEAKGDSREAELSALGNWAVWVKLEQICVAAQSPAGNIEQPAPDMLRGCAGLTPGPARAEYRAWLAARPVGSAVTELIEAARGDDALLRGLAFEALRVVGAPAEPAVRAVVDESCLRPYALLWLAEHEGADPDEALDALTREEATWLWVDTAAAISDHGESPLLVRHLESAVQGTVPALLEEVQAVGHPRTVQVLVALAAAHPDPALAKAVRRAAFQVHTGGA
;
A
#
# COMPACT_ATOMS: atom_id res chain seq x y z
N MET A 1 -43.20 -20.94 20.28
CA MET A 1 -42.23 -20.01 20.92
C MET A 1 -41.40 -19.38 19.82
N ALA A 2 -41.29 -18.06 19.84
CA ALA A 2 -40.83 -17.23 18.73
C ALA A 2 -39.37 -17.51 18.34
N THR A 3 -39.16 -17.74 17.05
CA THR A 3 -37.85 -17.80 16.40
C THR A 3 -37.20 -16.42 16.43
N ALA A 4 -36.16 -16.25 17.24
CA ALA A 4 -35.32 -15.07 17.20
C ALA A 4 -34.54 -15.06 15.87
N ARG A 5 -34.94 -14.18 14.95
CA ARG A 5 -34.11 -13.80 13.80
C ARG A 5 -32.83 -13.17 14.34
N ARG A 6 -31.68 -13.86 14.18
CA ARG A 6 -30.35 -13.25 14.33
C ARG A 6 -30.29 -12.03 13.39
N PRO A 7 -29.84 -10.86 13.86
CA PRO A 7 -29.74 -9.68 13.01
C PRO A 7 -28.65 -9.95 11.96
N ALA A 8 -28.99 -9.71 10.69
CA ALA A 8 -27.99 -9.60 9.64
C ALA A 8 -27.01 -8.50 10.04
N VAL A 9 -25.73 -8.83 10.18
CA VAL A 9 -24.67 -7.84 10.38
C VAL A 9 -24.62 -7.04 9.10
N ASN A 10 -25.31 -5.90 9.11
CA ASN A 10 -25.25 -4.90 8.07
C ASN A 10 -23.84 -4.31 8.14
N ARG A 11 -22.88 -4.91 7.43
CA ARG A 11 -21.52 -4.37 7.26
C ARG A 11 -21.66 -3.15 6.37
N GLY A 12 -22.01 -2.02 6.99
CA GLY A 12 -22.05 -0.74 6.32
C GLY A 12 -20.68 -0.48 5.71
N SER A 13 -20.67 -0.19 4.41
CA SER A 13 -19.57 0.56 3.79
C SER A 13 -19.16 1.65 4.75
N ARG A 14 -17.90 1.63 5.21
CA ARG A 14 -17.35 2.67 6.07
C ARG A 14 -17.72 4.02 5.42
N PRO A 15 -18.36 4.94 6.16
CA PRO A 15 -18.75 6.23 5.59
C PRO A 15 -17.50 6.89 5.03
N ALA A 16 -17.65 7.54 3.87
CA ALA A 16 -16.52 8.18 3.21
C ALA A 16 -15.79 9.08 4.22
N PRO A 17 -14.46 8.93 4.32
CA PRO A 17 -13.64 9.72 5.23
C PRO A 17 -13.89 11.21 4.97
N ARG A 18 -14.00 11.97 6.05
CA ARG A 18 -14.25 13.41 5.97
C ARG A 18 -12.92 14.13 5.77
N PRO A 19 -12.87 15.16 4.92
CA PRO A 19 -11.67 15.97 4.79
C PRO A 19 -11.31 16.65 6.12
N PRO A 20 -10.04 17.04 6.32
CA PRO A 20 -9.58 17.73 7.52
C PRO A 20 -10.43 18.94 7.85
N GLU A 21 -10.57 19.24 9.14
CA GLU A 21 -11.29 20.42 9.61
C GLU A 21 -10.71 21.68 8.96
N GLY A 22 -11.58 22.57 8.48
CA GLY A 22 -11.18 23.78 7.74
C GLY A 22 -11.01 23.59 6.23
N THR A 23 -11.11 22.37 5.69
CA THR A 23 -11.08 22.17 4.23
C THR A 23 -12.29 22.85 3.57
N PRO A 24 -12.10 23.80 2.62
CA PRO A 24 -13.21 24.48 1.98
C PRO A 24 -14.11 23.52 1.18
N PRO A 25 -15.40 23.86 0.97
CA PRO A 25 -16.29 23.06 0.16
C PRO A 25 -15.78 22.96 -1.30
N PRO A 26 -16.12 21.89 -2.06
CA PRO A 26 -15.62 21.67 -3.41
C PRO A 26 -15.81 22.85 -4.37
N ALA A 27 -16.93 23.58 -4.27
CA ALA A 27 -17.19 24.76 -5.10
C ALA A 27 -16.19 25.90 -4.85
N GLU A 28 -15.77 26.09 -3.59
CA GLU A 28 -14.77 27.09 -3.22
C GLU A 28 -13.37 26.69 -3.69
N LEU A 29 -13.03 25.40 -3.57
CA LEU A 29 -11.79 24.85 -4.12
C LEU A 29 -11.76 25.01 -5.65
N ALA A 30 -12.85 24.67 -6.34
CA ALA A 30 -12.95 24.82 -7.79
C ALA A 30 -12.85 26.28 -8.22
N ARG A 31 -13.42 27.23 -7.46
CA ARG A 31 -13.26 28.67 -7.70
C ARG A 31 -11.78 29.09 -7.63
N ARG A 32 -11.03 28.62 -6.64
CA ARG A 32 -9.58 28.88 -6.51
C ARG A 32 -8.79 28.26 -7.66
N ALA A 33 -9.13 27.03 -8.05
CA ALA A 33 -8.48 26.35 -9.18
C ALA A 33 -8.72 27.11 -10.49
N ARG A 34 -9.95 27.61 -10.72
CA ARG A 34 -10.25 28.47 -11.87
C ARG A 34 -9.43 29.74 -11.87
N ALA A 35 -9.32 30.42 -10.73
CA ALA A 35 -8.53 31.64 -10.62
C ALA A 35 -7.07 31.41 -11.02
N GLY A 36 -6.45 30.33 -10.53
CA GLY A 36 -5.06 29.95 -10.87
C GLY A 36 -4.86 29.44 -12.31
N LEU A 37 -5.93 29.15 -13.05
CA LEU A 37 -5.87 28.58 -14.41
C LEU A 37 -6.46 29.52 -15.48
N THR A 38 -6.65 30.80 -15.13
CA THR A 38 -7.24 31.80 -16.03
C THR A 38 -6.49 31.92 -17.36
N GLY A 39 -5.15 31.94 -17.32
CA GLY A 39 -4.31 32.02 -18.52
C GLY A 39 -4.44 30.80 -19.43
N ALA A 40 -4.29 29.59 -18.87
CA ALA A 40 -4.49 28.33 -19.57
C ALA A 40 -5.88 28.22 -20.25
N VAL A 41 -6.93 28.70 -19.59
CA VAL A 41 -8.30 28.74 -20.15
C VAL A 41 -8.42 29.75 -21.27
N ALA A 42 -7.85 30.95 -21.12
CA ALA A 42 -7.85 31.97 -22.15
C ALA A 42 -7.15 31.47 -23.44
N ILE A 43 -6.01 30.80 -23.29
CA ILE A 43 -5.29 30.20 -24.42
C ILE A 43 -6.07 29.06 -25.05
N ALA A 44 -6.70 28.20 -24.25
CA ALA A 44 -7.53 27.12 -24.79
C ALA A 44 -8.72 27.64 -25.63
N HIS A 45 -9.35 28.72 -25.19
CA HIS A 45 -10.41 29.39 -25.97
C HIS A 45 -9.87 30.07 -27.23
N TRP A 46 -8.73 30.74 -27.15
CA TRP A 46 -8.04 31.30 -28.32
C TRP A 46 -7.73 30.21 -29.34
N ALA A 47 -7.14 29.09 -28.90
CA ALA A 47 -6.80 27.95 -29.75
C ALA A 47 -8.03 27.32 -30.41
N ALA A 48 -9.15 27.27 -29.69
CA ALA A 48 -10.43 26.79 -30.23
C ALA A 48 -11.00 27.72 -31.32
N ALA A 49 -10.78 29.04 -31.20
CA ALA A 49 -11.25 30.03 -32.17
C ALA A 49 -10.41 30.05 -33.47
N GLU A 50 -9.11 29.77 -33.39
CA GLU A 50 -8.16 29.79 -34.51
C GLU A 50 -8.33 28.61 -35.50
N HIS A 51 -9.23 27.65 -35.23
CA HIS A 51 -9.50 26.46 -36.07
C HIS A 51 -8.25 25.67 -36.47
N GLY A 52 -7.80 24.76 -35.60
CA GLY A 52 -6.76 23.78 -35.95
C GLY A 52 -5.34 24.33 -35.91
N ALA A 53 -5.00 25.02 -34.81
CA ALA A 53 -3.60 25.31 -34.49
C ALA A 53 -2.76 24.01 -34.59
N PRO A 54 -1.50 24.08 -35.06
CA PRO A 54 -0.63 22.91 -35.12
C PRO A 54 -0.53 22.25 -33.73
N GLY A 55 -0.26 20.94 -33.71
CA GLY A 55 -0.14 20.17 -32.49
C GLY A 55 0.86 20.79 -31.50
N ALA A 56 2.05 21.15 -31.94
CA ALA A 56 2.93 22.00 -31.13
C ALA A 56 2.62 23.49 -31.35
N LEU A 57 2.69 24.30 -30.30
CA LEU A 57 2.57 25.75 -30.42
C LEU A 57 3.81 26.29 -31.15
N SER A 58 3.65 26.60 -32.44
CA SER A 58 4.70 27.25 -33.24
C SER A 58 4.98 28.67 -32.76
N ASP A 59 6.19 29.20 -32.99
CA ASP A 59 6.56 30.57 -32.62
C ASP A 59 5.61 31.64 -33.19
N GLU A 60 5.16 31.45 -34.44
CA GLU A 60 4.19 32.37 -35.07
C GLU A 60 2.84 32.35 -34.34
N ALA A 61 2.36 31.17 -33.96
CA ALA A 61 1.12 31.02 -33.19
C ALA A 61 1.27 31.59 -31.77
N ALA A 62 2.44 31.42 -31.14
CA ALA A 62 2.74 32.02 -29.84
C ALA A 62 2.71 33.56 -29.90
N ALA A 63 3.33 34.16 -30.92
CA ALA A 63 3.31 35.61 -31.12
C ALA A 63 1.90 36.15 -31.39
N ARG A 64 1.08 35.43 -32.16
CA ARG A 64 -0.34 35.80 -32.38
C ARG A 64 -1.17 35.71 -31.11
N ALA A 65 -1.02 34.63 -30.33
CA ALA A 65 -1.69 34.47 -29.04
C ALA A 65 -1.26 35.55 -28.03
N ALA A 66 0.03 35.85 -27.95
CA ALA A 66 0.60 36.91 -27.12
C ALA A 66 -0.04 38.27 -27.46
N ALA A 67 -0.08 38.62 -28.75
CA ALA A 67 -0.71 39.86 -29.21
C ALA A 67 -2.23 39.90 -28.95
N ALA A 68 -2.94 38.78 -29.11
CA ALA A 68 -4.39 38.70 -28.92
C ALA A 68 -4.80 38.74 -27.44
N LEU A 69 -4.01 38.13 -26.55
CA LEU A 69 -4.31 38.01 -25.13
C LEU A 69 -3.62 39.08 -24.27
N GLY A 70 -2.71 39.88 -24.86
CA GLY A 70 -1.95 40.90 -24.14
C GLY A 70 -0.93 40.28 -23.17
N LEU A 71 -0.41 39.10 -23.49
CA LEU A 71 0.56 38.34 -22.69
C LEU A 71 1.93 38.35 -23.35
N SER A 72 2.98 38.05 -22.59
CA SER A 72 4.30 37.76 -23.15
C SER A 72 4.33 36.38 -23.79
N GLU A 73 5.22 36.16 -24.76
CA GLU A 73 5.37 34.82 -25.36
C GLU A 73 5.72 33.71 -24.36
N PRO A 74 6.58 33.92 -23.33
CA PRO A 74 6.83 32.91 -22.31
C PRO A 74 5.58 32.56 -21.50
N GLU A 75 4.76 33.54 -21.12
CA GLU A 75 3.48 33.31 -20.44
C GLU A 75 2.55 32.47 -21.33
N VAL A 76 2.47 32.81 -22.63
CA VAL A 76 1.67 32.05 -23.59
C VAL A 76 2.12 30.60 -23.69
N ARG A 77 3.43 30.34 -23.77
CA ARG A 77 3.95 28.96 -23.83
C ARG A 77 3.66 28.19 -22.53
N SER A 78 3.85 28.83 -21.37
CA SER A 78 3.54 28.24 -20.06
C SER A 78 2.07 27.88 -19.91
N ASP A 79 1.17 28.80 -20.24
CA ASP A 79 -0.27 28.59 -20.17
C ASP A 79 -0.76 27.57 -21.20
N TRP A 80 -0.13 27.49 -22.38
CA TRP A 80 -0.40 26.44 -23.37
C TRP A 80 -0.04 25.06 -22.82
N ASP A 81 1.14 24.90 -22.22
CA ASP A 81 1.55 23.63 -21.62
C ASP A 81 0.65 23.24 -20.45
N ARG A 82 0.26 24.20 -19.60
CA ARG A 82 -0.73 23.97 -18.54
C ARG A 82 -2.06 23.52 -19.11
N ALA A 83 -2.58 24.19 -20.14
CA ALA A 83 -3.82 23.82 -20.82
C ALA A 83 -3.77 22.40 -21.39
N ARG A 84 -2.62 21.98 -21.92
CA ARG A 84 -2.37 20.62 -22.40
C ARG A 84 -2.34 19.60 -21.26
N LEU A 85 -1.57 19.86 -20.21
CA LEU A 85 -1.42 18.97 -19.06
C LEU A 85 -2.74 18.70 -18.35
N ILE A 86 -3.60 19.71 -18.23
CA ILE A 86 -4.92 19.55 -17.60
C ILE A 86 -5.99 19.07 -18.58
N GLY A 87 -5.69 18.98 -19.88
CA GLY A 87 -6.61 18.53 -20.92
C GLY A 87 -7.75 19.51 -21.24
N LEU A 88 -7.47 20.82 -21.22
CA LEU A 88 -8.31 21.84 -21.86
C LEU A 88 -8.12 21.84 -23.39
N ILE A 89 -6.95 21.42 -23.85
CA ILE A 89 -6.62 21.19 -25.26
C ILE A 89 -6.08 19.78 -25.45
N GLU A 90 -6.37 19.19 -26.61
CA GLU A 90 -5.96 17.84 -26.98
C GLU A 90 -5.26 17.86 -28.34
N HIS A 91 -4.19 17.09 -28.48
CA HIS A 91 -3.52 16.89 -29.76
C HIS A 91 -4.14 15.72 -30.51
N HIS A 92 -4.62 15.99 -31.71
CA HIS A 92 -5.21 15.00 -32.59
C HIS A 92 -4.69 15.17 -34.02
N ALA A 93 -4.02 14.13 -34.54
CA ALA A 93 -3.53 14.09 -35.92
C ALA A 93 -2.74 15.35 -36.35
N GLY A 94 -1.88 15.87 -35.46
CA GLY A 94 -1.07 17.07 -35.72
C GLY A 94 -1.81 18.40 -35.59
N THR A 95 -3.08 18.40 -35.14
CA THR A 95 -3.87 19.59 -34.85
C THR A 95 -4.26 19.65 -33.37
N THR A 96 -4.48 20.85 -32.86
CA THR A 96 -4.97 21.08 -31.51
C THR A 96 -6.47 21.31 -31.54
N ARG A 97 -7.20 20.59 -30.68
CA ARG A 97 -8.66 20.69 -30.53
C ARG A 97 -9.03 21.03 -29.09
N PRO A 98 -10.18 21.69 -28.85
CA PRO A 98 -10.68 21.88 -27.51
C PRO A 98 -10.95 20.52 -26.86
N GLY A 99 -10.34 20.29 -25.70
CA GLY A 99 -10.58 19.11 -24.88
C GLY A 99 -11.96 19.19 -24.21
N TRP A 100 -12.48 18.03 -23.80
CA TRP A 100 -13.81 17.96 -23.18
C TRP A 100 -13.91 18.80 -21.89
N ARG A 101 -12.81 18.99 -21.16
CA ARG A 101 -12.80 19.80 -19.93
C ARG A 101 -13.05 21.28 -20.20
N LEU A 102 -12.63 21.79 -21.36
CA LEU A 102 -12.94 23.17 -21.76
C LEU A 102 -14.47 23.36 -21.86
N GLN A 103 -15.19 22.36 -22.39
CA GLN A 103 -16.66 22.39 -22.49
C GLN A 103 -17.39 22.20 -21.14
N ALA A 104 -16.69 21.68 -20.13
CA ALA A 104 -17.23 21.44 -18.80
C ALA A 104 -16.80 22.51 -17.78
N TRP A 105 -15.88 23.40 -18.16
CA TRP A 105 -15.15 24.29 -17.26
C TRP A 105 -16.03 25.14 -16.35
N ASP A 106 -17.08 25.74 -16.91
CA ASP A 106 -17.96 26.65 -16.16
C ASP A 106 -19.03 25.94 -15.32
N ARG A 107 -19.28 24.64 -15.57
CA ARG A 107 -20.45 23.92 -15.02
C ARG A 107 -20.12 22.71 -14.17
N ASP A 108 -18.89 22.19 -14.24
CA ASP A 108 -18.47 20.98 -13.55
C ASP A 108 -17.23 21.24 -12.69
N ASP A 109 -17.46 21.56 -11.41
CA ASP A 109 -16.41 21.76 -10.41
C ASP A 109 -15.52 20.52 -10.25
N SER A 110 -16.06 19.32 -10.42
CA SER A 110 -15.27 18.09 -10.30
C SER A 110 -14.31 17.93 -11.46
N ALA A 111 -14.70 18.33 -12.67
CA ALA A 111 -13.81 18.34 -13.84
C ALA A 111 -12.65 19.34 -13.66
N VAL A 112 -12.93 20.53 -13.10
CA VAL A 112 -11.91 21.53 -12.77
C VAL A 112 -10.93 21.01 -11.73
N LEU A 113 -11.43 20.45 -10.62
CA LEU A 113 -10.58 19.92 -9.55
C LEU A 113 -9.71 18.76 -10.04
N ARG A 114 -10.26 17.84 -10.85
CA ARG A 114 -9.45 16.77 -11.47
C ARG A 114 -8.39 17.30 -12.43
N GLY A 115 -8.70 18.37 -13.18
CA GLY A 115 -7.72 19.04 -14.03
C GLY A 115 -6.59 19.66 -13.21
N TRP A 116 -6.91 20.35 -12.13
CA TRP A 116 -5.91 20.93 -11.23
C TRP A 116 -5.04 19.87 -10.55
N VAL A 117 -5.62 18.75 -10.10
CA VAL A 117 -4.84 17.61 -9.56
C VAL A 117 -3.90 17.03 -10.62
N ALA A 118 -4.33 16.94 -11.89
CA ALA A 118 -3.44 16.51 -12.97
C ALA A 118 -2.29 17.50 -13.20
N LEU A 119 -2.52 18.81 -13.02
CA LEU A 119 -1.43 19.80 -13.05
C LEU A 119 -0.47 19.63 -11.87
N LEU A 120 -1.01 19.41 -10.67
CA LEU A 120 -0.20 19.12 -9.49
C LEU A 120 0.67 17.88 -9.73
N ASP A 121 0.12 16.81 -10.30
CA ASP A 121 0.89 15.58 -10.60
C ASP A 121 1.94 15.79 -11.70
N ALA A 122 1.73 16.77 -12.56
CA ALA A 122 2.63 17.15 -13.65
C ALA A 122 3.43 18.43 -13.35
N TRP A 123 3.60 18.82 -12.09
CA TRP A 123 4.23 20.09 -11.69
C TRP A 123 5.64 20.25 -12.29
N SER A 124 6.43 19.18 -12.34
CA SER A 124 7.80 19.19 -12.87
C SER A 124 7.85 19.27 -14.40
N LEU A 125 6.74 18.96 -15.08
CA LEU A 125 6.57 19.19 -16.52
C LEU A 125 6.06 20.60 -16.81
N ALA A 126 5.23 21.15 -15.93
CA ALA A 126 4.74 22.53 -16.03
C ALA A 126 5.84 23.57 -15.74
N CYS A 127 6.78 23.22 -14.87
CA CYS A 127 7.95 24.03 -14.52
C CYS A 127 9.21 23.14 -14.56
N PRO A 128 9.84 22.98 -15.75
CA PRO A 128 11.02 22.13 -15.90
C PRO A 128 12.18 22.52 -15.00
N ALA A 129 12.99 21.53 -14.60
CA ALA A 129 14.19 21.74 -13.80
C ALA A 129 15.22 22.62 -14.53
N PRO A 130 16.12 23.31 -13.78
CA PRO A 130 17.21 24.06 -14.38
C PRO A 130 18.06 23.19 -15.32
N ALA A 131 18.40 23.69 -16.50
CA ALA A 131 19.14 22.92 -17.51
C ALA A 131 20.55 22.47 -17.06
N ALA A 132 21.11 23.10 -16.03
CA ALA A 132 22.40 22.75 -15.44
C ALA A 132 22.29 21.65 -14.37
N ALA A 133 21.07 21.28 -13.93
CA ALA A 133 20.88 20.26 -12.91
C ALA A 133 21.13 18.85 -13.48
N GLU A 134 21.72 17.99 -12.66
CA GLU A 134 21.99 16.60 -13.04
C GLU A 134 20.67 15.79 -13.08
N PRO A 135 20.39 15.01 -14.15
CA PRO A 135 19.10 14.33 -14.32
C PRO A 135 18.72 13.34 -13.21
N THR A 136 19.69 12.64 -12.63
CA THR A 136 19.47 11.68 -11.54
C THR A 136 19.06 12.39 -10.26
N ALA A 137 19.73 13.49 -9.91
CA ALA A 137 19.38 14.34 -8.77
C ALA A 137 17.97 14.94 -8.93
N VAL A 138 17.61 15.40 -10.14
CA VAL A 138 16.24 15.86 -10.44
C VAL A 138 15.23 14.74 -10.22
N ALA A 139 15.50 13.52 -10.69
CA ALA A 139 14.60 12.38 -10.50
C ALA A 139 14.44 12.00 -9.02
N GLU A 140 15.54 12.00 -8.25
CA GLU A 140 15.53 11.76 -6.80
C GLU A 140 14.68 12.78 -6.05
N VAL A 141 14.85 14.07 -6.37
CA VAL A 141 14.07 15.14 -5.75
C VAL A 141 12.60 15.03 -6.10
N VAL A 142 12.26 14.79 -7.38
CA VAL A 142 10.87 14.58 -7.82
C VAL A 142 10.23 13.39 -7.10
N GLU A 143 10.97 12.30 -6.89
CA GLU A 143 10.51 11.12 -6.15
C GLU A 143 10.32 11.40 -4.65
N ALA A 144 11.07 12.33 -4.06
CA ALA A 144 10.95 12.73 -2.66
C ALA A 144 9.78 13.70 -2.38
N VAL A 145 9.32 14.48 -3.37
CA VAL A 145 8.26 15.50 -3.19
C VAL A 145 6.96 14.98 -2.54
N PRO A 146 6.41 13.80 -2.90
CA PRO A 146 5.21 13.27 -2.26
C PRO A 146 5.33 13.16 -0.73
N GLN A 147 6.50 12.82 -0.19
CA GLN A 147 6.73 12.75 1.25
C GLN A 147 6.77 14.14 1.88
N LEU A 148 7.41 15.12 1.23
CA LEU A 148 7.44 16.51 1.71
C LEU A 148 6.04 17.12 1.76
N LEU A 149 5.23 16.90 0.72
CA LEU A 149 3.83 17.34 0.67
C LEU A 149 3.01 16.68 1.79
N SER A 150 3.24 15.40 2.06
CA SER A 150 2.58 14.67 3.16
C SER A 150 2.97 15.25 4.52
N LEU A 151 4.22 15.65 4.71
CA LEU A 151 4.70 16.30 5.93
C LEU A 151 4.04 17.68 6.12
N LEU A 152 4.00 18.51 5.08
CA LEU A 152 3.30 19.81 5.12
C LEU A 152 1.79 19.65 5.41
N GLN A 153 1.19 18.56 4.95
CA GLN A 153 -0.21 18.24 5.26
C GLN A 153 -0.41 17.87 6.73
N LEU A 154 0.53 17.13 7.30
CA LEU A 154 0.47 16.65 8.69
C LEU A 154 0.87 17.74 9.70
N SER A 155 1.74 18.68 9.32
CA SER A 155 2.11 19.82 10.18
C SER A 155 0.94 20.76 10.46
N ALA A 156 -0.05 20.78 9.56
CA ALA A 156 -1.25 21.63 9.65
C ALA A 156 -0.92 23.13 9.88
N GLY A 157 0.19 23.59 9.30
CA GLY A 157 0.71 24.95 9.43
C GLY A 157 2.02 25.16 8.67
N PRO A 158 2.56 26.39 8.68
CA PRO A 158 3.80 26.71 7.98
C PRO A 158 4.98 25.91 8.53
N MET A 159 5.90 25.56 7.63
CA MET A 159 7.16 24.90 7.97
C MET A 159 8.33 25.67 7.39
N GLN A 160 9.41 25.75 8.15
CA GLN A 160 10.65 26.38 7.72
C GLN A 160 11.29 25.64 6.54
N ILE A 161 11.78 26.37 5.53
CA ILE A 161 12.43 25.78 4.35
C ILE A 161 13.67 24.97 4.76
N SER A 162 14.41 25.42 5.78
CA SER A 162 15.55 24.66 6.33
C SER A 162 15.15 23.26 6.82
N ALA A 163 14.01 23.13 7.50
CA ALA A 163 13.49 21.83 7.94
C ALA A 163 13.04 20.95 6.76
N LEU A 164 12.46 21.56 5.72
CA LEU A 164 12.14 20.85 4.46
C LEU A 164 13.39 20.35 3.75
N LEU A 165 14.46 21.14 3.75
CA LEU A 165 15.75 20.78 3.16
C LEU A 165 16.40 19.60 3.88
N ASP A 166 16.38 19.60 5.21
CA ASP A 166 16.88 18.46 5.99
C ASP A 166 16.09 17.18 5.72
N MET A 167 14.76 17.29 5.60
CA MET A 167 13.91 16.15 5.23
C MET A 167 14.19 15.65 3.80
N LEU A 168 14.39 16.57 2.85
CA LEU A 168 14.74 16.23 1.47
C LEU A 168 16.07 15.47 1.41
N ARG A 169 17.10 15.97 2.13
CA ARG A 169 18.41 15.31 2.23
C ARG A 169 18.27 13.89 2.77
N GLN A 170 17.52 13.73 3.87
CA GLN A 170 17.27 12.44 4.47
C GLN A 170 16.60 11.48 3.47
N ARG A 171 15.54 11.92 2.78
CA ARG A 171 14.82 11.05 1.85
C ARG A 171 15.65 10.67 0.62
N VAL A 172 16.43 11.60 0.08
CA VAL A 172 17.32 11.32 -1.06
C VAL A 172 18.39 10.29 -0.67
N ALA A 173 18.94 10.39 0.55
CA ALA A 173 19.89 9.39 1.06
C ALA A 173 19.26 7.99 1.19
N GLU A 174 18.00 7.91 1.65
CA GLU A 174 17.24 6.66 1.70
C GLU A 174 17.02 6.07 0.30
N LEU A 175 16.57 6.87 -0.66
CA LEU A 175 16.34 6.44 -2.05
C LEU A 175 17.62 5.89 -2.69
N ARG A 176 18.77 6.54 -2.45
CA ARG A 176 20.07 6.05 -2.92
C ARG A 176 20.43 4.70 -2.28
N THR A 177 20.12 4.52 -1.00
CA THR A 177 20.35 3.25 -0.29
C THR A 177 19.46 2.13 -0.82
N GLU A 178 18.15 2.38 -0.98
CA GLU A 178 17.16 1.43 -1.51
C GLU A 178 17.55 0.92 -2.92
N ARG A 179 18.10 1.79 -3.77
CA ARG A 179 18.55 1.42 -5.13
C ARG A 179 19.84 0.62 -5.14
N CYS A 180 20.69 0.75 -4.12
CA CYS A 180 21.90 -0.05 -3.95
C CYS A 180 21.60 -1.51 -3.51
N GLU A 181 20.42 -1.79 -2.96
CA GLU A 181 20.01 -3.14 -2.50
C GLU A 181 19.50 -4.06 -3.63
N VAL A 182 19.49 -3.61 -4.88
CA VAL A 182 19.24 -4.52 -6.02
C VAL A 182 20.43 -5.47 -6.15
N PRO A 183 20.24 -6.81 -6.11
CA PRO A 183 21.32 -7.74 -6.41
C PRO A 183 21.72 -7.56 -7.89
N GLN A 184 22.75 -6.76 -8.13
CA GLN A 184 23.56 -6.92 -9.33
C GLN A 184 24.29 -8.24 -9.15
N ASP A 185 23.80 -9.27 -9.84
CA ASP A 185 24.39 -10.61 -9.85
C ASP A 185 25.92 -10.55 -9.83
N ALA A 186 26.49 -11.16 -8.81
CA ALA A 186 27.91 -11.34 -8.66
C ALA A 186 28.50 -12.02 -9.89
N ALA A 187 29.34 -11.30 -10.65
CA ALA A 187 30.62 -11.79 -11.16
C ALA A 187 31.26 -10.76 -12.11
N ARG A 188 32.34 -10.13 -11.65
CA ARG A 188 33.67 -10.40 -12.22
C ARG A 188 34.77 -9.82 -11.34
N LEU A 189 35.52 -10.76 -10.78
CA LEU A 189 36.90 -10.64 -10.31
C LEU A 189 37.06 -9.98 -8.94
N GLN A 190 36.88 -10.84 -7.94
CA GLN A 190 37.86 -10.96 -6.87
C GLN A 190 39.27 -10.87 -7.45
N ASP A 191 40.01 -9.84 -7.08
CA ASP A 191 41.43 -10.00 -6.83
C ASP A 191 41.80 -9.28 -5.54
N ALA A 192 42.58 -10.01 -4.75
CA ALA A 192 43.00 -9.80 -3.37
C ALA A 192 43.31 -8.35 -2.96
N THR A 193 42.95 -7.97 -1.72
CA THR A 193 43.91 -7.76 -0.60
C THR A 193 43.15 -7.51 0.73
N GLU A 194 43.80 -7.93 1.80
CA GLU A 194 43.41 -8.20 3.20
C GLU A 194 42.73 -7.07 4.02
N PRO A 195 42.16 -7.41 5.21
CA PRO A 195 41.40 -6.48 6.04
C PRO A 195 42.29 -5.71 7.04
N GLN A 196 42.04 -4.41 7.18
CA GLN A 196 42.64 -3.60 8.24
C GLN A 196 41.56 -2.97 9.12
N GLU A 197 41.59 -3.34 10.41
CA GLU A 197 40.91 -2.69 11.52
C GLU A 197 41.45 -1.27 11.77
N THR A 198 40.69 -0.51 12.57
CA THR A 198 40.86 0.87 13.11
C THR A 198 40.18 1.98 12.30
N ALA A 199 39.44 2.94 12.85
CA ALA A 199 39.30 3.39 14.23
C ALA A 199 37.91 4.01 14.50
N GLN A 200 37.50 3.96 15.77
CA GLN A 200 36.45 4.81 16.34
C GLN A 200 36.93 6.28 16.45
N GLY A 201 36.05 7.21 16.07
CA GLY A 201 35.88 8.53 16.69
C GLY A 201 36.67 9.71 16.11
N ALA A 202 36.00 10.58 15.35
CA ALA A 202 36.10 12.05 15.39
C ALA A 202 35.08 12.66 14.41
N GLY A 203 34.42 13.75 14.81
CA GLY A 203 33.32 14.40 14.08
C GLY A 203 33.64 14.69 12.61
N SER A 204 32.69 14.32 11.75
CA SER A 204 32.71 14.58 10.30
C SER A 204 32.73 16.09 10.05
N ALA A 205 33.89 16.61 9.63
CA ALA A 205 33.92 17.76 8.76
C ALA A 205 33.62 17.23 7.36
N GLY A 206 32.45 17.57 6.81
CA GLY A 206 31.95 17.04 5.54
C GLY A 206 32.98 17.14 4.41
N SER A 207 33.02 16.12 3.57
CA SER A 207 33.87 16.09 2.39
C SER A 207 33.46 17.22 1.43
N PRO A 208 34.37 17.73 0.57
CA PRO A 208 33.99 18.73 -0.44
C PRO A 208 32.86 18.25 -1.36
N ASP A 209 32.75 16.94 -1.59
CA ASP A 209 31.66 16.29 -2.32
C ASP A 209 30.30 16.47 -1.60
N ASP A 210 30.28 16.37 -0.26
CA ASP A 210 29.06 16.55 0.55
C ASP A 210 28.55 18.01 0.50
N ALA A 211 29.47 18.98 0.43
CA ALA A 211 29.12 20.40 0.35
C ALA A 211 28.55 20.79 -1.03
N GLU A 212 29.06 20.21 -2.11
CA GLU A 212 28.55 20.41 -3.47
C GLU A 212 27.18 19.75 -3.68
N ASP A 213 27.00 18.53 -3.17
CA ASP A 213 25.68 17.85 -3.13
C ASP A 213 24.66 18.66 -2.31
N THR A 214 25.12 19.28 -1.21
CA THR A 214 24.27 20.11 -0.35
C THR A 214 23.74 21.35 -1.07
N ALA A 215 24.61 22.10 -1.74
CA ALA A 215 24.23 23.29 -2.50
C ALA A 215 23.32 22.94 -3.70
N THR A 216 23.54 21.77 -4.30
CA THR A 216 22.72 21.25 -5.39
C THR A 216 21.28 20.95 -4.92
N LEU A 217 21.13 20.28 -3.77
CA LEU A 217 19.80 19.97 -3.20
C LEU A 217 19.06 21.23 -2.74
N GLU A 218 19.76 22.24 -2.22
CA GLU A 218 19.16 23.52 -1.85
C GLU A 218 18.55 24.22 -3.08
N GLY A 219 19.30 24.35 -4.18
CA GLY A 219 18.78 24.93 -5.42
C GLY A 219 17.64 24.11 -6.05
N LEU A 220 17.67 22.78 -5.91
CA LEU A 220 16.56 21.92 -6.36
C LEU A 220 15.32 22.04 -5.47
N LEU A 221 15.49 22.28 -4.16
CA LEU A 221 14.36 22.57 -3.27
C LEU A 221 13.71 23.90 -3.61
N ASP A 222 14.49 24.95 -3.86
CA ASP A 222 13.95 26.25 -4.31
C ASP A 222 13.15 26.06 -5.62
N TRP A 223 13.68 25.31 -6.59
CA TRP A 223 12.95 24.96 -7.82
C TRP A 223 11.63 24.23 -7.54
N VAL A 224 11.62 23.24 -6.64
CA VAL A 224 10.40 22.52 -6.23
C VAL A 224 9.37 23.47 -5.63
N LEU A 225 9.79 24.34 -4.72
CA LEU A 225 8.91 25.28 -4.03
C LEU A 225 8.33 26.31 -4.99
N ASP A 226 9.13 26.85 -5.91
CA ASP A 226 8.69 27.75 -6.97
C ASP A 226 7.70 27.06 -7.91
N ALA A 227 8.00 25.83 -8.33
CA ALA A 227 7.14 25.07 -9.22
C ALA A 227 5.79 24.73 -8.58
N LEU A 228 5.79 24.25 -7.33
CA LEU A 228 4.58 23.96 -6.56
C LEU A 228 3.78 25.24 -6.23
N SER A 229 4.44 26.35 -5.95
CA SER A 229 3.81 27.66 -5.79
C SER A 229 3.14 28.12 -7.09
N SER A 230 3.81 27.92 -8.24
CA SER A 230 3.30 28.33 -9.55
C SER A 230 2.01 27.59 -9.96
N VAL A 231 1.82 26.34 -9.50
CA VAL A 231 0.58 25.58 -9.72
C VAL A 231 -0.46 25.83 -8.62
N GLY A 232 -0.10 26.63 -7.60
CA GLY A 232 -0.97 27.01 -6.49
C GLY A 232 -1.10 25.93 -5.41
N ALA A 233 -0.16 24.99 -5.33
CA ALA A 233 -0.18 23.90 -4.34
C ALA A 233 0.22 24.37 -2.95
N LEU A 234 1.17 25.30 -2.87
CA LEU A 234 1.66 25.87 -1.62
C LEU A 234 1.94 27.37 -1.78
N THR A 235 2.20 28.04 -0.67
CA THR A 235 2.70 29.41 -0.63
C THR A 235 3.97 29.45 0.20
N VAL A 236 4.98 30.16 -0.31
CA VAL A 236 6.18 30.50 0.45
C VAL A 236 6.02 31.92 0.99
N ARG A 237 6.31 32.13 2.28
CA ARG A 237 6.28 33.43 2.96
C ARG A 237 7.64 33.69 3.60
N GLU A 238 8.08 34.94 3.58
CA GLU A 238 9.17 35.40 4.45
C GLU A 238 8.55 35.87 5.76
N GLU A 239 9.08 35.43 6.91
CA GLU A 239 8.72 36.06 8.19
C GLU A 239 9.04 37.56 8.12
N PRO A 240 8.10 38.45 8.49
CA PRO A 240 8.40 39.87 8.57
C PRO A 240 9.44 40.09 9.67
N GLN A 241 10.66 40.46 9.28
CA GLN A 241 11.71 40.86 10.20
C GLN A 241 11.15 42.01 11.07
N GLU A 242 11.06 41.79 12.39
CA GLU A 242 10.63 42.84 13.33
C GLU A 242 11.39 44.14 13.03
N GLY A 243 10.64 45.23 12.83
CA GLY A 243 11.16 46.50 12.34
C GLY A 243 12.28 47.08 13.22
N PRO A 244 13.02 48.08 12.72
CA PRO A 244 14.27 48.56 13.32
C PRO A 244 14.14 49.26 14.70
N ASP A 245 12.97 49.26 15.33
CA ASP A 245 12.67 49.96 16.59
C ASP A 245 12.58 49.04 17.83
N GLY A 246 13.02 47.78 17.74
CA GLY A 246 13.32 46.94 18.90
C GLY A 246 14.59 47.42 19.63
N PRO A 247 14.68 47.34 20.97
CA PRO A 247 15.82 47.88 21.71
C PRO A 247 17.12 47.21 21.27
N GLN A 248 18.04 48.01 20.72
CA GLN A 248 19.35 47.59 20.24
C GLN A 248 20.16 46.93 21.38
N SER A 249 20.15 45.60 21.42
CA SER A 249 21.19 44.85 22.12
C SER A 249 22.45 44.90 21.27
N ALA A 250 23.52 45.43 21.85
CA ALA A 250 24.81 45.59 21.19
C ALA A 250 25.31 44.26 20.61
N GLY A 251 25.66 44.26 19.33
CA GLY A 251 26.09 43.09 18.58
C GLY A 251 27.37 42.45 19.11
N SER A 252 27.35 41.12 19.13
CA SER A 252 28.53 40.26 19.13
C SER A 252 28.70 39.72 17.71
N ALA A 253 29.93 39.74 17.20
CA ALA A 253 30.31 39.24 15.88
C ALA A 253 30.33 37.69 15.79
N ALA A 254 29.23 37.06 16.22
CA ALA A 254 29.00 35.61 16.16
C ALA A 254 27.65 35.25 15.50
N ASP A 255 27.00 36.23 14.84
CA ASP A 255 25.62 36.12 14.34
C ASP A 255 25.57 35.97 12.80
N GLU A 256 26.50 35.19 12.23
CA GLU A 256 26.52 34.81 10.79
C GLU A 256 25.80 33.46 10.55
N ALA A 257 24.82 33.12 11.37
CA ALA A 257 23.88 32.03 11.11
C ALA A 257 22.44 32.58 11.15
N LYS A 258 22.16 33.59 10.31
CA LYS A 258 20.80 34.07 10.07
C LYS A 258 20.07 32.97 9.29
N GLY A 259 19.45 32.05 10.02
CA GLY A 259 18.69 30.93 9.45
C GLY A 259 17.63 31.43 8.49
N ASP A 260 17.40 30.68 7.42
CA ASP A 260 16.38 30.95 6.41
C ASP A 260 15.02 31.19 7.09
N SER A 261 14.54 32.44 7.07
CA SER A 261 13.27 32.86 7.68
C SER A 261 12.07 32.61 6.75
N ARG A 262 12.28 31.86 5.67
CA ARG A 262 11.24 31.48 4.73
C ARG A 262 10.50 30.24 5.21
N GLU A 263 9.18 30.33 5.15
CA GLU A 263 8.27 29.25 5.49
C GLU A 263 7.40 28.86 4.30
N ALA A 264 7.14 27.57 4.14
CA ALA A 264 6.21 27.03 3.16
C ALA A 264 4.97 26.47 3.87
N GLU A 265 3.79 26.75 3.31
CA GLU A 265 2.50 26.26 3.79
C GLU A 265 1.66 25.76 2.61
N LEU A 266 0.98 24.63 2.75
CA LEU A 266 0.04 24.17 1.71
C LEU A 266 -1.10 25.18 1.55
N SER A 267 -1.45 25.45 0.29
CA SER A 267 -2.68 26.16 -0.01
C SER A 267 -3.88 25.28 0.32
N ALA A 268 -5.09 25.85 0.41
CA ALA A 268 -6.29 25.02 0.59
C ALA A 268 -6.49 23.96 -0.50
N LEU A 269 -6.02 24.23 -1.74
CA LEU A 269 -6.07 23.26 -2.84
C LEU A 269 -5.02 22.17 -2.67
N GLY A 270 -3.78 22.54 -2.33
CA GLY A 270 -2.72 21.59 -2.02
C GLY A 270 -3.11 20.70 -0.86
N ASN A 271 -3.62 21.29 0.22
CA ASN A 271 -4.05 20.56 1.41
C ASN A 271 -5.15 19.54 1.09
N TRP A 272 -6.19 19.96 0.35
CA TRP A 272 -7.24 19.05 -0.10
C TRP A 272 -6.70 17.92 -0.99
N ALA A 273 -5.83 18.21 -1.95
CA ALA A 273 -5.33 17.22 -2.90
C ALA A 273 -4.38 16.21 -2.24
N VAL A 274 -3.49 16.67 -1.36
CA VAL A 274 -2.61 15.78 -0.59
C VAL A 274 -3.44 14.91 0.34
N TRP A 275 -4.45 15.46 1.01
CA TRP A 275 -5.37 14.64 1.81
C TRP A 275 -6.09 13.58 0.97
N VAL A 276 -6.62 13.91 -0.21
CA VAL A 276 -7.27 12.91 -1.09
C VAL A 276 -6.29 11.80 -1.46
N LYS A 277 -5.03 12.13 -1.77
CA LYS A 277 -3.99 11.15 -2.11
C LYS A 277 -3.62 10.28 -0.91
N LEU A 278 -3.42 10.88 0.27
CA LEU A 278 -3.16 10.15 1.51
C LEU A 278 -4.33 9.22 1.86
N GLU A 279 -5.56 9.67 1.70
CA GLU A 279 -6.74 8.85 1.96
C GLU A 279 -6.83 7.66 1.01
N GLN A 280 -6.50 7.85 -0.28
CA GLN A 280 -6.42 6.74 -1.24
C GLN A 280 -5.34 5.72 -0.84
N ILE A 281 -4.19 6.19 -0.36
CA ILE A 281 -3.13 5.32 0.17
C ILE A 281 -3.62 4.60 1.43
N CYS A 282 -4.23 5.31 2.38
CA CYS A 282 -4.76 4.72 3.61
C CYS A 282 -5.86 3.68 3.35
N VAL A 283 -6.72 3.90 2.35
CA VAL A 283 -7.74 2.95 1.92
C VAL A 283 -7.09 1.73 1.26
N ALA A 284 -6.08 1.94 0.40
CA ALA A 284 -5.34 0.85 -0.23
C ALA A 284 -4.52 0.03 0.79
N ALA A 285 -4.00 0.70 1.82
CA ALA A 285 -3.28 0.11 2.94
C ALA A 285 -4.21 -0.45 4.04
N GLN A 286 -5.52 -0.54 3.78
CA GLN A 286 -6.46 -1.23 4.66
C GLN A 286 -6.93 -2.51 3.99
N SER A 287 -6.83 -3.63 4.71
CA SER A 287 -7.50 -4.85 4.29
C SER A 287 -9.01 -4.76 4.61
N PRO A 288 -9.88 -5.46 3.85
CA PRO A 288 -11.33 -5.41 4.07
C PRO A 288 -11.78 -5.70 5.52
N ALA A 289 -11.04 -6.52 6.26
CA ALA A 289 -11.31 -6.83 7.66
C ALA A 289 -10.33 -6.18 8.66
N GLY A 290 -9.36 -5.39 8.18
CA GLY A 290 -8.45 -4.60 9.03
C GLY A 290 -7.32 -5.38 9.69
N ASN A 291 -6.96 -6.56 9.19
CA ASN A 291 -5.89 -7.39 9.74
C ASN A 291 -4.53 -7.21 9.05
N ILE A 292 -4.36 -6.22 8.18
CA ILE A 292 -3.15 -6.04 7.37
C ILE A 292 -1.85 -5.93 8.18
N GLU A 293 -1.91 -5.31 9.37
CA GLU A 293 -0.78 -5.12 10.28
C GLU A 293 -0.61 -6.28 11.28
N GLN A 294 -1.54 -7.24 11.29
CA GLN A 294 -1.54 -8.29 12.30
C GLN A 294 -0.52 -9.39 11.98
N PRO A 295 -0.02 -10.11 12.99
CA PRO A 295 0.67 -11.37 12.78
C PRO A 295 -0.21 -12.40 12.07
N ALA A 296 0.39 -13.36 11.38
CA ALA A 296 -0.33 -14.38 10.61
C ALA A 296 -1.41 -15.11 11.43
N PRO A 297 -1.15 -15.59 12.68
CA PRO A 297 -2.18 -16.27 13.47
C PRO A 297 -3.41 -15.39 13.75
N ASP A 298 -3.20 -14.10 14.00
CA ASP A 298 -4.26 -13.15 14.32
C ASP A 298 -5.07 -12.79 13.07
N MET A 299 -4.38 -12.59 11.93
CA MET A 299 -5.02 -12.40 10.63
C MET A 299 -5.87 -13.62 10.22
N LEU A 300 -5.33 -14.83 10.37
CA LEU A 300 -6.03 -16.07 10.05
C LEU A 300 -7.27 -16.26 10.95
N ARG A 301 -7.17 -15.96 12.26
CA ARG A 301 -8.33 -15.94 13.17
C ARG A 301 -9.38 -14.91 12.74
N GLY A 302 -8.94 -13.73 12.32
CA GLY A 302 -9.83 -12.70 11.74
C GLY A 302 -10.58 -13.18 10.50
N CYS A 303 -10.01 -14.12 9.74
CA CYS A 303 -10.60 -14.69 8.54
C CYS A 303 -11.54 -15.88 8.78
N ALA A 304 -11.50 -16.51 9.96
CA ALA A 304 -12.25 -17.74 10.28
C ALA A 304 -13.78 -17.62 10.02
N GLY A 305 -14.35 -16.44 10.23
CA GLY A 305 -15.77 -16.17 10.03
C GLY A 305 -16.13 -15.62 8.64
N LEU A 306 -15.19 -15.57 7.71
CA LEU A 306 -15.39 -15.02 6.36
C LEU A 306 -15.72 -16.13 5.35
N THR A 307 -16.45 -15.76 4.29
CA THR A 307 -16.59 -16.64 3.12
C THR A 307 -15.28 -16.68 2.32
N PRO A 308 -15.04 -17.71 1.47
CA PRO A 308 -13.74 -17.89 0.81
C PRO A 308 -13.26 -16.68 0.00
N GLY A 309 -14.15 -15.98 -0.71
CA GLY A 309 -13.80 -14.79 -1.50
C GLY A 309 -13.24 -13.64 -0.63
N PRO A 310 -14.00 -13.16 0.37
CA PRO A 310 -13.53 -12.17 1.34
C PRO A 310 -12.27 -12.59 2.11
N ALA A 311 -12.15 -13.85 2.55
CA ALA A 311 -10.93 -14.34 3.19
C ALA A 311 -9.72 -14.22 2.24
N ARG A 312 -9.89 -14.62 0.97
CA ARG A 312 -8.84 -14.49 -0.06
C ARG A 312 -8.45 -13.04 -0.33
N ALA A 313 -9.40 -12.11 -0.29
CA ALA A 313 -9.12 -10.68 -0.40
C ALA A 313 -8.29 -10.17 0.78
N GLU A 314 -8.60 -10.64 1.99
CA GLU A 314 -7.83 -10.33 3.20
C GLU A 314 -6.39 -10.86 3.10
N TYR A 315 -6.21 -12.13 2.69
CA TYR A 315 -4.88 -12.72 2.48
C TYR A 315 -4.05 -11.91 1.48
N ARG A 316 -4.64 -11.50 0.36
CA ARG A 316 -3.94 -10.67 -0.65
C ARG A 316 -3.49 -9.33 -0.07
N ALA A 317 -4.36 -8.65 0.68
CA ALA A 317 -4.02 -7.38 1.31
C ALA A 317 -2.89 -7.55 2.35
N TRP A 318 -2.99 -8.57 3.20
CA TRP A 318 -1.97 -8.90 4.20
C TRP A 318 -0.61 -9.23 3.56
N LEU A 319 -0.61 -10.01 2.47
CA LEU A 319 0.59 -10.35 1.70
C LEU A 319 1.21 -9.13 1.00
N ALA A 320 0.40 -8.20 0.50
CA ALA A 320 0.88 -7.02 -0.22
C ALA A 320 1.66 -6.04 0.70
N ALA A 321 1.45 -6.10 2.01
CA ALA A 321 2.07 -5.20 2.97
C ALA A 321 3.43 -5.70 3.52
N ARG A 322 3.96 -6.84 3.03
CA ARG A 322 5.16 -7.47 3.64
C ARG A 322 6.00 -8.28 2.65
N PRO A 323 7.30 -8.52 2.93
CA PRO A 323 8.13 -9.39 2.10
C PRO A 323 7.61 -10.83 2.07
N VAL A 324 7.52 -11.40 0.87
CA VAL A 324 6.93 -12.74 0.64
C VAL A 324 7.61 -13.84 1.47
N GLY A 325 8.94 -13.82 1.60
CA GLY A 325 9.66 -14.84 2.38
C GLY A 325 9.28 -14.82 3.87
N SER A 326 9.16 -13.63 4.46
CA SER A 326 8.72 -13.48 5.86
C SER A 326 7.29 -13.94 6.03
N ALA A 327 6.40 -13.58 5.10
CA ALA A 327 5.00 -14.00 5.11
C ALA A 327 4.83 -15.52 5.06
N VAL A 328 5.55 -16.19 4.15
CA VAL A 328 5.53 -17.66 4.01
C VAL A 328 6.02 -18.33 5.29
N THR A 329 7.09 -17.81 5.89
CA THR A 329 7.64 -18.33 7.14
C THR A 329 6.60 -18.23 8.26
N GLU A 330 5.97 -17.06 8.39
CA GLU A 330 4.98 -16.78 9.41
C GLU A 330 3.71 -17.65 9.27
N LEU A 331 3.27 -17.89 8.03
CA LEU A 331 2.14 -18.79 7.74
C LEU A 331 2.46 -20.25 8.08
N ILE A 332 3.67 -20.73 7.76
CA ILE A 332 4.10 -22.09 8.12
C ILE A 332 4.21 -22.25 9.64
N GLU A 333 4.77 -21.26 10.35
CA GLU A 333 4.79 -21.27 11.82
C GLU A 333 3.38 -21.27 12.42
N ALA A 334 2.46 -20.48 11.86
CA ALA A 334 1.06 -20.50 12.28
C ALA A 334 0.42 -21.89 12.06
N ALA A 335 0.79 -22.58 10.96
CA ALA A 335 0.30 -23.91 10.66
C ALA A 335 0.82 -24.99 11.63
N ARG A 336 2.06 -24.85 12.13
CA ARG A 336 2.64 -25.78 13.13
C ARG A 336 1.96 -25.73 14.49
N GLY A 337 1.24 -24.66 14.78
CA GLY A 337 0.52 -24.49 16.04
C GLY A 337 -0.54 -25.58 16.29
N ASP A 338 -1.06 -25.59 17.52
CA ASP A 338 -2.05 -26.57 17.96
C ASP A 338 -3.47 -26.35 17.39
N ASP A 339 -3.73 -25.17 16.81
CA ASP A 339 -5.04 -24.81 16.28
C ASP A 339 -5.25 -25.36 14.87
N ALA A 340 -6.04 -26.43 14.78
CA ALA A 340 -6.36 -27.11 13.54
C ALA A 340 -7.02 -26.19 12.49
N LEU A 341 -7.81 -25.20 12.92
CA LEU A 341 -8.43 -24.25 11.97
C LEU A 341 -7.37 -23.35 11.34
N LEU A 342 -6.43 -22.83 12.15
CA LEU A 342 -5.36 -21.97 11.64
C LEU A 342 -4.43 -22.73 10.70
N ARG A 343 -4.20 -24.02 10.95
CA ARG A 343 -3.45 -24.88 10.04
C ARG A 343 -4.07 -24.92 8.65
N GLY A 344 -5.37 -25.20 8.56
CA GLY A 344 -6.08 -25.18 7.27
C GLY A 344 -6.05 -23.81 6.60
N LEU A 345 -6.37 -22.74 7.35
CA LEU A 345 -6.39 -21.38 6.81
C LEU A 345 -5.00 -20.89 6.37
N ALA A 346 -3.93 -21.31 7.04
CA ALA A 346 -2.57 -20.99 6.64
C ALA A 346 -2.24 -21.57 5.25
N PHE A 347 -2.66 -22.81 4.97
CA PHE A 347 -2.50 -23.41 3.65
C PHE A 347 -3.41 -22.79 2.58
N GLU A 348 -4.59 -22.28 2.93
CA GLU A 348 -5.38 -21.43 2.03
C GLU A 348 -4.66 -20.13 1.68
N ALA A 349 -4.03 -19.48 2.66
CA ALA A 349 -3.23 -18.27 2.42
C ALA A 349 -1.98 -18.58 1.59
N LEU A 350 -1.30 -19.71 1.82
CA LEU A 350 -0.16 -20.16 0.99
C LEU A 350 -0.57 -20.40 -0.47
N ARG A 351 -1.80 -20.86 -0.76
CA ARG A 351 -2.33 -20.93 -2.14
C ARG A 351 -2.48 -19.57 -2.79
N VAL A 352 -2.66 -18.50 -2.02
CA VAL A 352 -2.66 -17.12 -2.53
C VAL A 352 -1.24 -16.65 -2.87
N VAL A 353 -0.24 -17.10 -2.11
CA VAL A 353 1.18 -16.83 -2.42
C VAL A 353 1.60 -17.50 -3.73
N GLY A 354 1.24 -18.77 -3.91
CA GLY A 354 1.56 -19.54 -5.12
C GLY A 354 3.03 -19.96 -5.20
N ALA A 355 3.63 -19.91 -6.38
CA ALA A 355 4.97 -20.45 -6.66
C ALA A 355 6.09 -20.05 -5.67
N PRO A 356 6.17 -18.81 -5.15
CA PRO A 356 7.18 -18.46 -4.16
C PRO A 356 7.11 -19.26 -2.85
N ALA A 357 5.96 -19.86 -2.50
CA ALA A 357 5.80 -20.68 -1.30
C ALA A 357 6.28 -22.13 -1.48
N GLU A 358 6.43 -22.60 -2.72
CA GLU A 358 6.73 -24.01 -3.03
C GLU A 358 7.95 -24.58 -2.29
N PRO A 359 9.11 -23.89 -2.23
CA PRO A 359 10.28 -24.44 -1.53
C PRO A 359 10.02 -24.65 -0.03
N ALA A 360 9.30 -23.73 0.61
CA ALA A 360 8.96 -23.81 2.02
C ALA A 360 7.92 -24.91 2.29
N VAL A 361 6.91 -25.04 1.42
CA VAL A 361 5.90 -26.12 1.54
C VAL A 361 6.55 -27.49 1.36
N ARG A 362 7.44 -27.65 0.38
CA ARG A 362 8.17 -28.91 0.17
C ARG A 362 9.05 -29.29 1.37
N ALA A 363 9.65 -28.30 2.03
CA ALA A 363 10.50 -28.52 3.21
C ALA A 363 9.75 -29.08 4.43
N VAL A 364 8.42 -28.90 4.51
CA VAL A 364 7.61 -29.35 5.66
C VAL A 364 6.79 -30.60 5.40
N VAL A 365 6.94 -31.24 4.23
CA VAL A 365 6.19 -32.46 3.86
C VAL A 365 6.45 -33.62 4.84
N ASP A 366 7.62 -33.68 5.48
CA ASP A 366 7.96 -34.73 6.44
C ASP A 366 7.49 -34.42 7.86
N GLU A 367 6.95 -33.22 8.12
CA GLU A 367 6.36 -32.88 9.41
C GLU A 367 4.96 -33.49 9.51
N SER A 368 4.75 -34.43 10.44
CA SER A 368 3.49 -35.19 10.55
C SER A 368 2.25 -34.30 10.64
N CYS A 369 2.33 -33.14 11.29
CA CYS A 369 1.20 -32.23 11.44
C CYS A 369 0.86 -31.44 10.18
N LEU A 370 1.84 -31.18 9.30
CA LEU A 370 1.64 -30.39 8.08
C LEU A 370 1.53 -31.26 6.84
N ARG A 371 1.99 -32.51 6.90
CA ARG A 371 2.12 -33.42 5.76
C ARG A 371 0.86 -33.50 4.89
N PRO A 372 -0.36 -33.79 5.41
CA PRO A 372 -1.54 -33.87 4.54
C PRO A 372 -1.84 -32.55 3.83
N TYR A 373 -1.66 -31.41 4.50
CA TYR A 373 -1.88 -30.10 3.90
C TYR A 373 -0.83 -29.75 2.84
N ALA A 374 0.44 -30.07 3.10
CA ALA A 374 1.53 -29.85 2.17
C ALA A 374 1.39 -30.69 0.91
N LEU A 375 0.98 -31.97 1.03
CA LEU A 375 0.71 -32.83 -0.12
C LEU A 375 -0.43 -32.31 -0.99
N LEU A 376 -1.55 -31.89 -0.37
CA LEU A 376 -2.67 -31.28 -1.11
C LEU A 376 -2.26 -29.99 -1.81
N TRP A 377 -1.50 -29.13 -1.12
CA TRP A 377 -1.01 -27.88 -1.71
C TRP A 377 -0.09 -28.14 -2.90
N LEU A 378 0.84 -29.10 -2.80
CA LEU A 378 1.75 -29.46 -3.88
C LEU A 378 1.02 -30.08 -5.06
N ALA A 379 0.05 -30.98 -4.82
CA ALA A 379 -0.76 -31.58 -5.88
C ALA A 379 -1.51 -30.51 -6.69
N GLU A 380 -2.17 -29.55 -6.02
CA GLU A 380 -2.84 -28.43 -6.70
C GLU A 380 -1.84 -27.52 -7.43
N HIS A 381 -0.68 -27.23 -6.84
CA HIS A 381 0.36 -26.41 -7.46
C HIS A 381 0.96 -27.08 -8.71
N GLU A 382 1.03 -28.41 -8.73
CA GLU A 382 1.45 -29.22 -9.88
C GLU A 382 0.34 -29.41 -10.93
N GLY A 383 -0.86 -28.90 -10.67
CA GLY A 383 -1.98 -28.85 -11.61
C GLY A 383 -2.99 -29.99 -11.49
N ALA A 384 -3.01 -30.73 -10.38
CA ALA A 384 -4.10 -31.67 -10.09
C ALA A 384 -5.44 -30.93 -10.00
N ASP A 385 -6.52 -31.57 -10.45
CA ASP A 385 -7.88 -31.05 -10.24
C ASP A 385 -8.15 -30.97 -8.73
N PRO A 386 -8.66 -29.84 -8.20
CA PRO A 386 -9.07 -29.73 -6.80
C PRO A 386 -10.00 -30.88 -6.33
N ASP A 387 -10.85 -31.41 -7.21
CA ASP A 387 -11.75 -32.51 -6.89
C ASP A 387 -11.01 -33.86 -6.76
N GLU A 388 -9.83 -34.00 -7.39
CA GLU A 388 -8.96 -35.19 -7.35
C GLU A 388 -7.79 -35.05 -6.37
N ALA A 389 -7.57 -33.86 -5.80
CA ALA A 389 -6.42 -33.59 -4.93
C ALA A 389 -6.34 -34.53 -3.72
N LEU A 390 -7.48 -34.99 -3.20
CA LEU A 390 -7.54 -35.96 -2.10
C LEU A 390 -6.91 -37.33 -2.46
N ASP A 391 -6.83 -37.68 -3.74
CA ASP A 391 -6.19 -38.92 -4.20
C ASP A 391 -4.66 -38.88 -4.05
N ALA A 392 -4.08 -37.70 -3.83
CA ALA A 392 -2.67 -37.55 -3.48
C ALA A 392 -2.35 -38.06 -2.06
N LEU A 393 -3.37 -38.21 -1.20
CA LEU A 393 -3.20 -38.68 0.17
C LEU A 393 -3.32 -40.19 0.24
N THR A 394 -2.43 -40.81 1.01
CA THR A 394 -2.64 -42.17 1.49
C THR A 394 -3.87 -42.21 2.40
N ARG A 395 -4.38 -43.43 2.63
CA ARG A 395 -5.52 -43.63 3.54
C ARG A 395 -5.24 -43.11 4.96
N GLU A 396 -4.02 -43.32 5.46
CA GLU A 396 -3.60 -42.86 6.78
C GLU A 396 -3.59 -41.33 6.85
N GLU A 397 -3.02 -40.65 5.84
CA GLU A 397 -2.99 -39.19 5.75
C GLU A 397 -4.38 -38.57 5.62
N ALA A 398 -5.27 -39.19 4.84
CA ALA A 398 -6.66 -38.77 4.71
C ALA A 398 -7.42 -38.91 6.05
N THR A 399 -7.20 -40.00 6.78
CA THR A 399 -7.77 -40.18 8.13
C THR A 399 -7.20 -39.17 9.12
N TRP A 400 -5.90 -38.84 9.03
CA TRP A 400 -5.26 -37.84 9.88
C TRP A 400 -5.91 -36.46 9.66
N LEU A 401 -6.05 -36.05 8.40
CA LEU A 401 -6.71 -34.79 8.01
C LEU A 401 -8.19 -34.77 8.43
N TRP A 402 -8.88 -35.91 8.38
CA TRP A 402 -10.25 -36.02 8.86
C TRP A 402 -10.35 -35.73 10.37
N VAL A 403 -9.44 -36.25 11.18
CA VAL A 403 -9.38 -35.97 12.63
C VAL A 403 -9.06 -34.49 12.88
N ASP A 404 -8.14 -33.91 12.12
CA ASP A 404 -7.77 -32.50 12.28
C ASP A 404 -8.93 -31.56 11.91
N THR A 405 -9.65 -31.87 10.84
CA THR A 405 -10.88 -31.15 10.45
C THR A 405 -11.95 -31.25 11.55
N ALA A 406 -12.11 -32.43 12.16
CA ALA A 406 -13.01 -32.62 13.29
C ALA A 406 -12.58 -31.79 14.52
N ALA A 407 -11.28 -31.66 14.77
CA ALA A 407 -10.74 -30.81 15.83
C ALA A 407 -11.06 -29.32 15.57
N ALA A 408 -10.87 -28.85 14.34
CA ALA A 408 -11.22 -27.48 13.93
C ALA A 408 -12.72 -27.19 14.13
N ILE A 409 -13.61 -28.12 13.73
CA ILE A 409 -15.06 -27.99 13.92
C ILE A 409 -15.42 -28.02 15.41
N SER A 410 -14.76 -28.86 16.21
CA SER A 410 -15.01 -28.94 17.65
C SER A 410 -14.65 -27.63 18.37
N ASP A 411 -13.54 -27.00 17.99
CA ASP A 411 -13.01 -25.84 18.69
C ASP A 411 -13.65 -24.51 18.20
N HIS A 412 -14.05 -24.43 16.93
CA HIS A 412 -14.52 -23.18 16.30
C HIS A 412 -15.90 -23.26 15.65
N GLY A 413 -16.45 -24.46 15.47
CA GLY A 413 -17.72 -24.71 14.80
C GLY A 413 -18.91 -24.93 15.73
N GLU A 414 -20.08 -25.18 15.14
CA GLU A 414 -21.28 -25.58 15.89
C GLU A 414 -21.34 -27.12 16.01
N SER A 415 -21.76 -27.65 17.16
CA SER A 415 -21.81 -29.11 17.42
C SER A 415 -22.53 -29.96 16.34
N PRO A 416 -23.61 -29.50 15.68
CA PRO A 416 -24.22 -30.25 14.58
C PRO A 416 -23.31 -30.48 13.37
N LEU A 417 -22.35 -29.60 13.11
CA LEU A 417 -21.37 -29.77 12.03
C LEU A 417 -20.42 -30.94 12.33
N LEU A 418 -20.07 -31.13 13.61
CA LEU A 418 -19.21 -32.23 14.02
C LEU A 418 -19.88 -33.60 13.79
N VAL A 419 -21.19 -33.68 14.02
CA VAL A 419 -21.97 -34.89 13.72
C VAL A 419 -22.06 -35.12 12.21
N ARG A 420 -22.30 -34.08 11.41
CA ARG A 420 -22.31 -34.20 9.94
C ARG A 420 -20.97 -34.65 9.38
N HIS A 421 -19.86 -34.19 9.96
CA HIS A 421 -18.51 -34.61 9.58
C HIS A 421 -18.26 -36.09 9.88
N LEU A 422 -18.86 -36.64 10.95
CA LEU A 422 -18.90 -38.07 11.23
C LEU A 422 -19.67 -38.85 10.17
N GLU A 423 -20.83 -38.35 9.76
CA GLU A 423 -21.68 -38.98 8.74
C GLU A 423 -21.04 -38.96 7.34
N SER A 424 -20.17 -37.99 7.04
CA SER A 424 -19.44 -37.90 5.77
C SER A 424 -18.18 -38.76 5.71
N ALA A 425 -17.87 -39.54 6.75
CA ALA A 425 -16.69 -40.39 6.79
C ALA A 425 -16.73 -41.50 5.71
N VAL A 426 -15.62 -41.67 4.99
CA VAL A 426 -15.50 -42.55 3.81
C VAL A 426 -15.45 -44.04 4.17
N GLN A 427 -15.32 -44.38 5.45
CA GLN A 427 -15.07 -45.72 5.98
C GLN A 427 -16.27 -46.68 5.88
N GLY A 428 -17.42 -46.23 5.40
CA GLY A 428 -18.63 -47.05 5.15
C GLY A 428 -19.31 -47.58 6.43
N THR A 429 -18.60 -47.75 7.54
CA THR A 429 -19.13 -48.11 8.86
C THR A 429 -18.38 -47.37 9.98
N VAL A 430 -19.10 -47.02 11.05
CA VAL A 430 -18.52 -46.32 12.21
C VAL A 430 -17.47 -47.13 12.97
N PRO A 431 -17.60 -48.46 13.17
CA PRO A 431 -16.55 -49.25 13.83
C PRO A 431 -15.21 -49.21 13.09
N ALA A 432 -15.22 -49.36 11.77
CA ALA A 432 -14.01 -49.28 10.95
C ALA A 432 -13.36 -47.89 11.04
N LEU A 433 -14.17 -46.82 11.05
CA LEU A 433 -13.69 -45.46 11.30
C LEU A 433 -13.03 -45.30 12.66
N LEU A 434 -13.64 -45.84 13.72
CA LEU A 434 -13.06 -45.74 15.06
C LEU A 434 -11.72 -46.46 15.14
N GLU A 435 -11.58 -47.64 14.53
CA GLU A 435 -10.29 -48.36 14.48
C GLU A 435 -9.21 -47.55 13.74
N GLU A 436 -9.53 -46.96 12.58
CA GLU A 436 -8.59 -46.12 11.82
C GLU A 436 -8.20 -44.85 12.59
N VAL A 437 -9.17 -44.13 13.17
CA VAL A 437 -8.95 -42.91 13.96
C VAL A 437 -8.09 -43.17 15.19
N GLN A 438 -8.20 -44.36 15.80
CA GLN A 438 -7.35 -44.75 16.93
C GLN A 438 -5.90 -45.03 16.50
N ALA A 439 -5.69 -45.54 15.30
CA ALA A 439 -4.38 -45.95 14.80
C ALA A 439 -3.56 -44.79 14.24
N VAL A 440 -4.20 -43.74 13.71
CA VAL A 440 -3.55 -42.65 12.95
C VAL A 440 -2.63 -41.72 13.76
N GLY A 441 -2.63 -41.85 15.10
CA GLY A 441 -1.69 -41.13 15.96
C GLY A 441 -1.88 -39.60 16.03
N HIS A 442 -3.06 -39.07 15.66
CA HIS A 442 -3.30 -37.62 15.70
C HIS A 442 -3.32 -37.09 17.16
N PRO A 443 -2.61 -35.99 17.51
CA PRO A 443 -2.55 -35.47 18.89
C PRO A 443 -3.91 -35.13 19.52
N ARG A 444 -4.87 -34.72 18.69
CA ARG A 444 -6.25 -34.34 19.11
C ARG A 444 -7.26 -35.49 19.10
N THR A 445 -6.83 -36.74 18.87
CA THR A 445 -7.74 -37.89 18.72
C THR A 445 -8.70 -38.04 19.90
N VAL A 446 -8.18 -37.99 21.13
CA VAL A 446 -9.00 -38.17 22.33
C VAL A 446 -10.04 -37.04 22.46
N GLN A 447 -9.63 -35.79 22.25
CA GLN A 447 -10.49 -34.62 22.35
C GLN A 447 -11.62 -34.68 21.33
N VAL A 448 -11.30 -35.03 20.07
CA VAL A 448 -12.28 -35.19 18.98
C VAL A 448 -13.28 -36.29 19.31
N LEU A 449 -12.84 -37.46 19.78
CA LEU A 449 -13.73 -38.56 20.14
C LEU A 449 -14.65 -38.18 21.32
N VAL A 450 -14.13 -37.46 22.33
CA VAL A 450 -14.96 -36.97 23.44
C VAL A 450 -16.01 -35.96 22.97
N ALA A 451 -15.62 -35.02 22.11
CA ALA A 451 -16.53 -34.02 21.54
C ALA A 451 -17.63 -34.67 20.68
N LEU A 452 -17.24 -35.62 19.81
CA LEU A 452 -18.17 -36.41 19.00
C LEU A 452 -19.16 -37.17 19.87
N ALA A 453 -18.69 -37.85 20.91
CA ALA A 453 -19.56 -38.57 21.82
C ALA A 453 -20.54 -37.69 22.61
N ALA A 454 -20.18 -36.43 22.86
CA ALA A 454 -21.05 -35.46 23.50
C ALA A 454 -22.09 -34.88 22.53
N ALA A 455 -21.73 -34.71 21.26
CA ALA A 455 -22.59 -34.15 20.23
C ALA A 455 -23.56 -35.17 19.60
N HIS A 456 -23.22 -36.47 19.61
CA HIS A 456 -23.96 -37.48 18.85
C HIS A 456 -25.36 -37.78 19.42
N PRO A 457 -26.44 -37.75 18.59
CA PRO A 457 -27.81 -37.95 19.07
C PRO A 457 -28.14 -39.41 19.45
N ASP A 458 -27.49 -40.40 18.83
CA ASP A 458 -27.67 -41.82 19.18
C ASP A 458 -26.84 -42.20 20.42
N PRO A 459 -27.47 -42.60 21.55
CA PRO A 459 -26.76 -43.00 22.76
C PRO A 459 -25.91 -44.26 22.60
N ALA A 460 -26.26 -45.17 21.68
CA ALA A 460 -25.48 -46.38 21.41
C ALA A 460 -24.15 -46.02 20.74
N LEU A 461 -24.21 -45.19 19.69
CA LEU A 461 -23.01 -44.69 19.03
C LEU A 461 -22.16 -43.82 19.95
N ALA A 462 -22.76 -42.91 20.69
CA ALA A 462 -22.06 -42.08 21.67
C ALA A 462 -21.29 -42.93 22.69
N LYS A 463 -21.87 -44.06 23.14
CA LYS A 463 -21.17 -45.00 24.02
C LYS A 463 -20.00 -45.70 23.34
N ALA A 464 -20.13 -46.09 22.08
CA ALA A 464 -19.05 -46.69 21.30
C ALA A 464 -17.88 -45.71 21.12
N VAL A 465 -18.16 -44.46 20.77
CA VAL A 465 -17.15 -43.40 20.61
C VAL A 465 -16.44 -43.10 21.95
N ARG A 466 -17.16 -43.04 23.09
CA ARG A 466 -16.51 -42.88 24.42
C ARG A 466 -15.58 -44.03 24.76
N ARG A 467 -15.98 -45.27 24.44
CA ARG A 467 -15.13 -46.44 24.64
C ARG A 467 -13.86 -46.32 23.80
N ALA A 468 -13.98 -45.85 22.56
CA ALA A 468 -12.85 -45.63 21.69
C ALA A 468 -11.89 -44.56 22.25
N ALA A 469 -12.42 -43.44 22.75
CA ALA A 469 -11.62 -42.39 23.40
C ALA A 469 -10.85 -42.93 24.61
N PHE A 470 -11.52 -43.73 25.45
CA PHE A 470 -10.88 -44.34 26.62
C PHE A 470 -9.76 -45.30 26.23
N GLN A 471 -9.94 -46.12 25.20
CA GLN A 471 -8.91 -47.05 24.72
C GLN A 471 -7.64 -46.34 24.27
N VAL A 472 -7.76 -45.23 23.53
CA VAL A 472 -6.60 -44.40 23.12
C VAL A 472 -5.90 -43.82 24.34
N HIS A 473 -6.67 -43.30 25.30
CA HIS A 473 -6.10 -42.72 26.52
C HIS A 473 -5.34 -43.77 27.37
N THR A 474 -5.83 -45.01 27.43
CA THR A 474 -5.18 -46.09 28.19
C THR A 474 -4.07 -46.82 27.43
N GLY A 475 -4.06 -46.78 26.10
CA GLY A 475 -3.08 -47.46 25.24
C GLY A 475 -1.82 -46.64 24.94
N GLY A 476 -1.79 -45.35 25.30
CA GLY A 476 -0.67 -44.42 25.07
C GLY A 476 0.29 -44.25 26.25
N ALA A 477 0.61 -45.33 26.97
CA ALA A 477 1.63 -45.33 28.04
C ALA A 477 2.99 -45.81 27.55
#